data_AF-A0A7J8VKF7-F1
#
_entry.id   AF-A0A7J8VKF7-F1
#
_cell.length_a   1.000
_cell.length_b   1.000
_cell.length_c   1.000
_cell.angle_alpha   90.00
_cell.angle_beta   90.00
_cell.angle_gamma   90.00
#
_symmetry.space_group_name_H-M   'P 1'
#
loop_
_entity.id
_entity.type
_entity.pdbx_description
1 polymer ?
#
loop_
_entity_poly.entity_id
_entity_poly.type
_entity_poly.pdbx_seq_one_letter_code
_entity_poly.pdbx_strand_id
1 'polypeptide(L)'
;MRKYGLSIDNVIDAQLIDANGRILDRKSMGEDVFWAIRGGGTTSFGIILSWRIKLVRVPPRVTVFNVQRTLEQGATELAYRWQQVAPKLPQDLFIRLQLVPINNGGNNKTVRVSFIGHFLGQADGLLRLMNVRFPELGLTRNDCLEMSWVESALNWAGFPNGTSIDVLLNRVQVDRVFYKTKSDYYKAVIPKQGLETLWQVLMDIEDIFVQFNPYGGRMEEISESETAFAHRGGNLFKALYRIQWSESEGGINATGRYVEMSRRLYNAMAPYASSNPREAFFNYRDLDVGSNESG
;
A
#
# COMPACT_ATOMS: atom_id res chain seq x y z
N MET A 1 8.51 -4.63 -0.23
CA MET A 1 9.20 -3.33 -0.32
C MET A 1 10.30 -3.13 0.72
N ARG A 2 10.04 -3.20 2.03
CA ARG A 2 11.08 -2.86 3.04
C ARG A 2 12.33 -3.76 3.03
N LYS A 3 12.23 -5.01 2.56
CA LYS A 3 13.37 -5.93 2.41
C LYS A 3 14.00 -5.93 1.01
N TYR A 4 13.18 -5.86 -0.02
CA TYR A 4 13.59 -6.15 -1.40
C TYR A 4 13.37 -5.02 -2.40
N GLY A 5 12.86 -3.86 -1.96
CA GLY A 5 12.42 -2.79 -2.86
C GLY A 5 11.11 -3.13 -3.57
N LEU A 6 10.84 -2.41 -4.65
CA LEU A 6 9.69 -2.60 -5.54
C LEU A 6 9.97 -3.71 -6.56
N SER A 7 8.92 -4.19 -7.24
CA SER A 7 9.08 -5.17 -8.32
C SER A 7 10.01 -4.66 -9.43
N ILE A 8 9.92 -3.36 -9.75
CA ILE A 8 10.78 -2.68 -10.73
C ILE A 8 12.27 -2.66 -10.35
N ASP A 9 12.59 -2.71 -9.04
CA ASP A 9 13.98 -2.75 -8.57
C ASP A 9 14.60 -4.15 -8.75
N ASN A 10 13.77 -5.15 -9.07
CA ASN A 10 14.16 -6.56 -9.25
C ASN A 10 14.02 -7.00 -10.72
N VAL A 11 13.79 -6.07 -11.65
CA VAL A 11 13.84 -6.36 -13.09
C VAL A 11 15.28 -6.25 -13.59
N ILE A 12 15.73 -7.26 -14.32
CA ILE A 12 17.09 -7.31 -14.89
C ILE A 12 17.13 -7.22 -16.42
N ASP A 13 16.00 -7.47 -17.09
CA ASP A 13 15.82 -7.37 -18.54
C ASP A 13 14.31 -7.24 -18.88
N ALA A 14 13.97 -6.86 -20.11
CA ALA A 14 12.61 -6.76 -20.61
C ALA A 14 12.57 -6.90 -22.13
N GLN A 15 11.43 -7.31 -22.69
CA GLN A 15 11.14 -7.16 -24.11
C GLN A 15 10.07 -6.10 -24.34
N LEU A 16 10.32 -5.20 -25.29
CA LEU A 16 9.50 -4.03 -25.61
C LEU A 16 9.31 -3.91 -27.11
N ILE A 17 8.09 -3.62 -27.57
CA ILE A 17 7.84 -3.15 -28.94
C ILE A 17 7.86 -1.62 -28.94
N ASP A 18 8.73 -1.04 -29.76
CA ASP A 18 8.79 0.42 -29.94
C ASP A 18 7.77 0.94 -30.97
N ALA A 19 7.77 2.26 -31.19
CA ALA A 19 6.86 2.92 -32.14
C ALA A 19 7.02 2.46 -33.61
N ASN A 20 8.15 1.83 -33.96
CA ASN A 20 8.41 1.30 -35.30
C ASN A 20 8.08 -0.20 -35.40
N GLY A 21 7.52 -0.81 -34.35
CA GLY A 21 7.20 -2.23 -34.33
C GLY A 21 8.41 -3.14 -34.07
N ARG A 22 9.56 -2.60 -33.66
CA ARG A 22 10.77 -3.41 -33.39
C ARG A 22 10.69 -4.00 -32.00
N ILE A 23 11.03 -5.29 -31.87
CA ILE A 23 11.19 -5.95 -30.56
C ILE A 23 12.59 -5.66 -30.05
N LEU A 24 12.67 -5.02 -28.89
CA LEU A 24 13.90 -4.62 -28.23
C LEU A 24 14.04 -5.35 -26.89
N ASP A 25 15.21 -5.93 -26.65
CA ASP A 25 15.66 -6.34 -25.32
C ASP A 25 16.38 -5.18 -24.60
N ARG A 26 16.84 -5.37 -23.35
CA ARG A 26 17.55 -4.31 -22.61
C ARG A 26 18.72 -3.74 -23.41
N LYS A 27 19.51 -4.60 -24.05
CA LYS A 27 20.70 -4.18 -24.81
C LYS A 27 20.34 -3.30 -25.99
N SER A 28 19.29 -3.66 -26.73
CA SER A 28 18.88 -2.95 -27.94
C SER A 28 17.97 -1.75 -27.67
N MET A 29 17.23 -1.70 -26.57
CA MET A 29 16.48 -0.49 -26.15
C MET A 29 17.37 0.57 -25.50
N GLY A 30 18.53 0.18 -24.96
CA GLY A 30 19.43 1.07 -24.22
C GLY A 30 19.01 1.30 -22.77
N GLU A 31 19.95 1.76 -21.95
CA GLU A 31 19.74 1.90 -20.49
C GLU A 31 18.72 2.99 -20.13
N ASP A 32 18.59 4.04 -20.93
CA ASP A 32 17.62 5.13 -20.67
C ASP A 32 16.17 4.63 -20.79
N VAL A 33 15.87 3.88 -21.85
CA VAL A 33 14.54 3.27 -22.02
C VAL A 33 14.31 2.20 -20.96
N PHE A 34 15.32 1.37 -20.68
CA PHE A 34 15.24 0.36 -19.63
C PHE A 34 15.02 0.97 -18.23
N TRP A 35 15.60 2.13 -17.94
CA TRP A 35 15.34 2.91 -16.73
C TRP A 35 13.90 3.43 -16.71
N ALA A 36 13.43 4.01 -17.82
CA ALA A 36 12.11 4.64 -17.93
C ALA A 36 10.97 3.64 -17.70
N ILE A 37 11.06 2.44 -18.30
CA ILE A 37 10.03 1.40 -18.13
C ILE A 37 10.00 0.82 -16.70
N ARG A 38 11.07 0.98 -15.91
CA ARG A 38 11.13 0.58 -14.51
C ARG A 38 10.56 1.67 -13.59
N GLY A 39 9.32 2.10 -13.84
CA GLY A 39 8.57 2.97 -12.92
C GLY A 39 7.92 4.20 -13.53
N GLY A 40 8.28 4.57 -14.76
CA GLY A 40 7.77 5.77 -15.45
C GLY A 40 6.40 5.60 -16.08
N GLY A 41 5.79 4.41 -15.92
CA GLY A 41 4.54 4.06 -16.57
C GLY A 41 4.75 3.40 -17.91
N THR A 42 4.22 2.19 -18.05
CA THR A 42 4.45 1.36 -19.24
C THR A 42 3.74 1.88 -20.48
N THR A 43 2.72 2.74 -20.34
CA THR A 43 1.92 3.26 -21.46
C THR A 43 2.63 4.31 -22.30
N SER A 44 3.76 4.84 -21.84
CA SER A 44 4.43 5.98 -22.48
C SER A 44 5.61 5.61 -23.39
N PHE A 45 6.11 4.37 -23.30
CA PHE A 45 7.39 3.98 -23.90
C PHE A 45 7.31 2.81 -24.89
N GLY A 46 6.10 2.30 -25.17
CA GLY A 46 5.87 1.18 -26.09
C GLY A 46 5.03 0.07 -25.47
N ILE A 47 5.08 -1.13 -26.05
CA ILE A 47 4.32 -2.30 -25.58
C ILE A 47 5.30 -3.31 -24.96
N ILE A 48 5.24 -3.48 -23.63
CA ILE A 48 6.06 -4.48 -22.96
C ILE A 48 5.47 -5.87 -23.20
N LEU A 49 6.31 -6.77 -23.74
CA LEU A 49 5.96 -8.17 -24.01
C LEU A 49 6.32 -9.08 -22.83
N SER A 50 7.47 -8.85 -22.21
CA SER A 50 7.97 -9.71 -21.13
C SER A 50 8.90 -8.97 -20.18
N TRP A 51 8.99 -9.48 -18.95
CA TRP A 51 9.93 -9.04 -17.93
C TRP A 51 10.82 -10.20 -17.50
N ARG A 52 12.12 -9.96 -17.39
CA ARG A 52 13.04 -10.87 -16.72
C ARG A 52 13.23 -10.40 -15.29
N ILE A 53 12.63 -11.13 -14.35
CA ILE A 53 12.62 -10.79 -12.94
C ILE A 53 13.67 -11.60 -12.19
N LYS A 54 14.46 -10.93 -11.34
CA LYS A 54 15.36 -11.56 -10.38
C LYS A 54 14.55 -12.01 -9.17
N LEU A 55 14.46 -13.33 -8.98
CA LEU A 55 13.82 -13.89 -7.79
C LEU A 55 14.62 -13.53 -6.53
N VAL A 56 13.89 -13.40 -5.42
CA VAL A 56 14.46 -13.13 -4.10
C VAL A 56 14.33 -14.35 -3.21
N ARG A 57 15.25 -14.50 -2.25
CA ARG A 57 15.20 -15.58 -1.27
C ARG A 57 14.21 -15.21 -0.17
N VAL A 58 13.37 -16.15 0.23
CA VAL A 58 12.46 -16.04 1.37
C VAL A 58 12.64 -17.25 2.27
N PRO A 59 12.45 -17.12 3.60
CA PRO A 59 12.52 -18.27 4.48
C PRO A 59 11.38 -19.26 4.17
N PRO A 60 11.55 -20.56 4.45
CA PRO A 60 10.50 -21.56 4.24
C PRO A 60 9.22 -21.28 5.03
N ARG A 61 9.34 -20.62 6.18
CA ARG A 61 8.22 -20.16 7.01
C ARG A 61 8.33 -18.67 7.29
N VAL A 62 7.23 -17.96 7.12
CA VAL A 62 7.01 -16.56 7.46
C VAL A 62 5.91 -16.48 8.52
N THR A 63 5.80 -15.34 9.19
CA THR A 63 4.74 -15.08 10.17
C THR A 63 3.90 -13.89 9.73
N VAL A 64 2.58 -14.05 9.71
CA VAL A 64 1.62 -12.95 9.53
C VAL A 64 0.81 -12.75 10.81
N PHE A 65 0.29 -11.54 11.00
CA PHE A 65 -0.62 -11.23 12.10
C PHE A 65 -1.57 -10.08 11.71
N ASN A 66 -2.68 -9.97 12.43
CA ASN A 66 -3.61 -8.85 12.29
C ASN A 66 -4.17 -8.47 13.66
N VAL A 67 -3.62 -7.43 14.28
CA VAL A 67 -4.12 -6.90 15.55
C VAL A 67 -5.07 -5.75 15.25
N GLN A 68 -6.30 -5.80 15.77
CA GLN A 68 -7.31 -4.78 15.52
C GLN A 68 -7.60 -3.99 16.80
N ARG A 69 -7.77 -2.67 16.66
CA ARG A 69 -8.17 -1.77 17.73
C ARG A 69 -9.20 -0.77 17.21
N THR A 70 -10.24 -0.50 17.98
CA THR A 70 -11.12 0.64 17.73
C THR A 70 -10.58 1.91 18.39
N LEU A 71 -11.14 3.08 18.07
CA LEU A 71 -10.72 4.34 18.68
C LEU A 71 -10.82 4.31 20.21
N GLU A 72 -11.88 3.69 20.74
CA GLU A 72 -12.13 3.53 22.17
C GLU A 72 -11.12 2.60 22.86
N GLN A 73 -10.45 1.74 22.08
CA GLN A 73 -9.40 0.83 22.54
C GLN A 73 -7.99 1.43 22.40
N GLY A 74 -7.88 2.75 22.20
CA GLY A 74 -6.59 3.45 22.10
C GLY A 74 -5.94 3.35 20.71
N ALA A 75 -6.73 3.15 19.65
CA ALA A 75 -6.18 3.07 18.29
C ALA A 75 -5.47 4.36 17.83
N THR A 76 -5.87 5.53 18.31
CA THR A 76 -5.22 6.81 17.97
C THR A 76 -3.78 6.85 18.47
N GLU A 77 -3.55 6.47 19.73
CA GLU A 77 -2.23 6.37 20.34
C GLU A 77 -1.35 5.38 19.59
N LEU A 78 -1.90 4.21 19.25
CA LEU A 78 -1.17 3.17 18.54
C LEU A 78 -0.87 3.55 17.09
N ALA A 79 -1.78 4.21 16.39
CA ALA A 79 -1.55 4.72 15.05
C ALA A 79 -0.48 5.82 15.06
N TYR A 80 -0.51 6.74 16.04
CA TYR A 80 0.54 7.73 16.24
C TYR A 80 1.90 7.06 16.50
N ARG A 81 1.95 6.08 17.39
CA ARG A 81 3.17 5.33 17.70
C ARG A 81 3.70 4.56 16.50
N TRP A 82 2.82 3.93 15.74
CA TRP A 82 3.16 3.18 14.52
C TRP A 82 3.93 4.04 13.52
N GLN A 83 3.52 5.29 13.30
CA GLN A 83 4.20 6.21 12.37
C GLN A 83 5.68 6.44 12.75
N GLN A 84 6.00 6.40 14.04
CA GLN A 84 7.35 6.62 14.55
C GLN A 84 8.24 5.38 14.43
N VAL A 85 7.66 4.19 14.60
CA VAL A 85 8.42 2.93 14.72
C VAL A 85 8.45 2.14 13.41
N ALA A 86 7.34 2.06 12.67
CA ALA A 86 7.20 1.18 11.51
C ALA A 86 8.23 1.43 10.40
N PRO A 87 8.58 2.68 10.05
CA PRO A 87 9.62 2.94 9.05
C PRO A 87 11.01 2.49 9.50
N LYS A 88 11.25 2.38 10.82
CA LYS A 88 12.54 2.08 11.46
C LYS A 88 12.68 0.62 11.93
N LEU A 89 11.65 -0.21 11.73
CA LEU A 89 11.71 -1.64 12.07
C LEU A 89 12.76 -2.34 11.19
N PRO A 90 13.31 -3.49 11.63
CA PRO A 90 14.14 -4.32 10.76
C PRO A 90 13.46 -4.60 9.42
N GLN A 91 14.24 -4.73 8.35
CA GLN A 91 13.73 -4.88 6.98
C GLN A 91 12.85 -6.12 6.79
N ASP A 92 13.04 -7.13 7.62
CA ASP A 92 12.28 -8.38 7.64
C ASP A 92 10.85 -8.23 8.14
N LEU A 93 10.50 -7.10 8.78
CA LEU A 93 9.16 -6.82 9.31
C LEU A 93 8.47 -5.70 8.54
N PHE A 94 7.25 -5.97 8.09
CA PHE A 94 6.35 -4.99 7.50
C PHE A 94 5.05 -4.96 8.32
N ILE A 95 4.57 -3.77 8.68
CA ILE A 95 3.29 -3.60 9.40
C ILE A 95 2.48 -2.51 8.69
N ARG A 96 1.42 -2.87 7.98
CA ARG A 96 0.46 -1.92 7.39
C ARG A 96 -0.54 -1.46 8.46
N LEU A 97 -0.95 -0.20 8.40
CA LEU A 97 -2.24 0.20 8.99
C LEU A 97 -3.33 0.15 7.93
N GLN A 98 -4.45 -0.46 8.27
CA GLN A 98 -5.68 -0.36 7.49
C GLN A 98 -6.78 0.24 8.36
N LEU A 99 -7.38 1.31 7.86
CA LEU A 99 -8.35 2.14 8.58
C LEU A 99 -9.71 1.92 7.90
N VAL A 100 -10.70 1.49 8.67
CA VAL A 100 -12.04 1.20 8.16
C VAL A 100 -13.07 1.76 9.14
N PRO A 101 -13.99 2.66 8.73
CA PRO A 101 -15.12 3.04 9.55
C PRO A 101 -16.04 1.84 9.76
N ILE A 102 -16.51 1.65 10.99
CA ILE A 102 -17.42 0.56 11.34
C ILE A 102 -18.55 1.08 12.23
N ASN A 103 -19.68 0.37 12.22
CA ASN A 103 -20.76 0.60 13.18
C ASN A 103 -20.43 -0.12 14.49
N ASN A 104 -20.46 0.61 15.61
CA ASN A 104 -20.20 0.11 16.96
C ASN A 104 -21.50 -0.03 17.77
N GLY A 105 -22.58 -0.44 17.10
CA GLY A 105 -23.93 -0.54 17.66
C GLY A 105 -24.76 0.74 17.49
N GLY A 106 -26.03 0.57 17.08
CA GLY A 106 -26.96 1.68 16.83
C GLY A 106 -26.41 2.67 15.79
N ASN A 107 -26.53 3.98 16.08
CA ASN A 107 -26.00 5.07 15.25
C ASN A 107 -24.55 5.47 15.62
N ASN A 108 -23.85 4.71 16.47
CA ASN A 108 -22.50 5.07 16.89
C ASN A 108 -21.46 4.52 15.90
N LYS A 109 -20.80 5.40 15.14
CA LYS A 109 -19.71 5.04 14.23
C LYS A 109 -18.37 5.18 14.96
N THR A 110 -17.43 4.30 14.64
CA THR A 110 -16.03 4.41 15.08
C THR A 110 -15.11 4.00 13.94
N VAL A 111 -13.81 4.13 14.13
CA VAL A 111 -12.81 3.63 13.17
C VAL A 111 -12.09 2.44 13.78
N ARG A 112 -12.06 1.34 13.03
CA ARG A 112 -11.20 0.19 13.32
C ARG A 112 -9.89 0.35 12.59
N VAL A 113 -8.80 0.29 13.36
CA VAL A 113 -7.42 0.28 12.87
C VAL A 113 -6.88 -1.14 12.97
N SER A 114 -6.58 -1.73 11.82
CA SER A 114 -5.94 -3.03 11.70
C SER A 114 -4.44 -2.86 11.46
N PHE A 115 -3.63 -3.46 12.34
CA PHE A 115 -2.17 -3.53 12.26
C PHE A 115 -1.80 -4.87 11.63
N ILE A 116 -1.60 -4.88 10.31
CA ILE A 116 -1.44 -6.09 9.51
C ILE A 116 0.05 -6.32 9.25
N GLY A 117 0.59 -7.37 9.86
CA GLY A 117 2.00 -7.67 9.84
C GLY A 117 2.41 -8.81 8.90
N HIS A 118 3.62 -8.69 8.35
CA HIS A 118 4.32 -9.76 7.66
C HIS A 118 5.79 -9.74 8.11
N PHE A 119 6.25 -10.84 8.68
CA PHE A 119 7.60 -11.04 9.16
C PHE A 119 8.28 -12.18 8.41
N LEU A 120 9.46 -11.91 7.83
CA LEU A 120 10.32 -12.92 7.19
C LEU A 120 11.07 -13.74 8.24
N GLY A 121 10.32 -14.48 9.05
CA GLY A 121 10.82 -15.33 10.10
C GLY A 121 9.68 -15.97 10.90
N GLN A 122 10.05 -16.63 11.99
CA GLN A 122 9.14 -17.34 12.88
C GLN A 122 8.57 -16.45 13.99
N ALA A 123 7.44 -16.86 14.56
CA ALA A 123 6.67 -16.08 15.50
C ALA A 123 7.44 -15.74 16.79
N ASP A 124 8.29 -16.64 17.30
CA ASP A 124 9.08 -16.34 18.50
C ASP A 124 10.09 -15.22 18.28
N GLY A 125 10.68 -15.16 17.08
CA GLY A 125 11.56 -14.06 16.67
C GLY A 125 10.79 -12.75 16.54
N LEU A 126 9.59 -12.81 15.96
CA LEU A 126 8.69 -11.67 15.85
C LEU A 126 8.29 -11.11 17.22
N LEU A 127 7.86 -11.98 18.14
CA LEU A 127 7.42 -11.57 19.48
C LEU A 127 8.55 -10.91 20.28
N ARG A 128 9.77 -11.47 20.24
CA ARG A 128 10.95 -10.83 20.85
C ARG A 128 11.21 -9.44 20.27
N LEU A 129 11.14 -9.32 18.93
CA LEU A 129 11.34 -8.04 18.26
C LEU A 129 10.26 -7.01 18.65
N MET A 130 9.00 -7.42 18.67
CA MET A 130 7.86 -6.55 18.97
C MET A 130 7.88 -6.10 20.43
N ASN A 131 8.23 -6.97 21.38
CA ASN A 131 8.38 -6.61 22.79
C ASN A 131 9.43 -5.52 23.04
N VAL A 132 10.44 -5.40 22.17
CA VAL A 132 11.47 -4.36 22.27
C VAL A 132 11.10 -3.10 21.49
N ARG A 133 10.56 -3.26 20.27
CA ARG A 133 10.45 -2.16 19.31
C ARG A 133 9.06 -1.53 19.23
N PHE A 134 8.02 -2.28 19.59
CA PHE A 134 6.63 -1.81 19.58
C PHE A 134 5.76 -2.61 20.57
N PRO A 135 6.14 -2.69 21.87
CA PRO A 135 5.40 -3.46 22.88
C PRO A 135 3.96 -2.98 23.07
N GLU A 136 3.69 -1.71 22.81
CA GLU A 136 2.39 -1.08 22.97
C GLU A 136 1.30 -1.75 22.10
N LEU A 137 1.69 -2.38 20.97
CA LEU A 137 0.74 -3.12 20.13
C LEU A 137 0.13 -4.33 20.87
N GLY A 138 0.84 -4.88 21.86
CA GLY A 138 0.39 -6.04 22.63
C GLY A 138 0.26 -7.31 21.80
N LEU A 139 1.16 -7.52 20.84
CA LEU A 139 1.16 -8.71 19.99
C LEU A 139 1.43 -9.97 20.83
N THR A 140 0.59 -10.98 20.69
CA THR A 140 0.73 -12.27 21.37
C THR A 140 0.96 -13.40 20.37
N ARG A 141 1.33 -14.58 20.88
CA ARG A 141 1.50 -15.78 20.04
C ARG A 141 0.20 -16.19 19.34
N ASN A 142 -0.96 -15.93 19.95
CA ASN A 142 -2.27 -16.28 19.39
C ASN A 142 -2.64 -15.41 18.17
N ASP A 143 -2.04 -14.23 18.05
CA ASP A 143 -2.23 -13.34 16.90
C ASP A 143 -1.37 -13.76 15.69
N CYS A 144 -0.39 -14.66 15.90
CA CYS A 144 0.62 -15.02 14.92
C CYS A 144 0.24 -16.30 14.16
N LEU A 145 0.30 -16.23 12.83
CA LEU A 145 0.11 -17.38 11.95
C LEU A 145 1.38 -17.63 11.15
N GLU A 146 1.96 -18.82 11.32
CA GLU A 146 3.16 -19.23 10.60
C GLU A 146 2.81 -20.10 9.38
N MET A 147 3.23 -19.67 8.20
CA MET A 147 2.89 -20.30 6.92
C MET A 147 4.05 -20.16 5.93
N SER A 148 3.98 -20.81 4.78
CA SER A 148 4.92 -20.54 3.68
C SER A 148 4.71 -19.14 3.09
N TRP A 149 5.71 -18.63 2.37
CA TRP A 149 5.59 -17.32 1.74
C TRP A 149 4.44 -17.25 0.73
N VAL A 150 4.19 -18.32 -0.04
CA VAL A 150 3.11 -18.34 -1.04
C VAL A 150 1.73 -18.33 -0.37
N GLU A 151 1.54 -19.09 0.72
CA GLU A 151 0.29 -19.06 1.50
C GLU A 151 0.04 -17.68 2.12
N SER A 152 1.10 -16.96 2.48
CA SER A 152 0.95 -15.59 2.96
C SER A 152 0.38 -14.66 1.88
N ALA A 153 0.66 -14.90 0.60
CA ALA A 153 0.05 -14.11 -0.48
C ALA A 153 -1.48 -14.30 -0.53
N LEU A 154 -1.96 -15.51 -0.27
CA LEU A 154 -3.39 -15.82 -0.16
C LEU A 154 -4.00 -15.15 1.07
N ASN A 155 -3.32 -15.21 2.21
CA ASN A 155 -3.74 -14.55 3.44
C ASN A 155 -3.87 -13.02 3.25
N TRP A 156 -2.89 -12.39 2.60
CA TRP A 156 -2.93 -10.96 2.26
C TRP A 156 -4.03 -10.61 1.24
N ALA A 157 -4.43 -11.56 0.38
CA ALA A 157 -5.55 -11.41 -0.53
C ALA A 157 -6.91 -11.70 0.14
N GLY A 158 -6.94 -12.04 1.43
CA GLY A 158 -8.17 -12.28 2.19
C GLY A 158 -8.78 -13.68 2.03
N PHE A 159 -8.05 -14.63 1.42
CA PHE A 159 -8.53 -16.01 1.34
C PHE A 159 -8.48 -16.71 2.70
N PRO A 160 -9.42 -17.63 2.99
CA PRO A 160 -9.37 -18.45 4.20
C PRO A 160 -8.09 -19.27 4.30
N ASN A 161 -7.56 -19.42 5.51
CA ASN A 161 -6.38 -20.25 5.77
C ASN A 161 -6.63 -21.70 5.30
N GLY A 162 -5.65 -22.28 4.62
CA GLY A 162 -5.74 -23.63 4.04
C GLY A 162 -6.34 -23.69 2.64
N THR A 163 -6.71 -22.55 2.04
CA THR A 163 -7.09 -22.49 0.63
C THR A 163 -5.91 -22.91 -0.25
N SER A 164 -6.18 -23.75 -1.28
CA SER A 164 -5.14 -24.18 -2.23
C SER A 164 -4.53 -22.99 -2.96
N ILE A 165 -3.20 -23.02 -3.15
CA ILE A 165 -2.46 -22.02 -3.92
C ILE A 165 -2.87 -21.96 -5.39
N ASP A 166 -3.56 -22.99 -5.91
CA ASP A 166 -4.08 -23.03 -7.27
C ASP A 166 -5.11 -21.91 -7.54
N VAL A 167 -5.71 -21.34 -6.49
CA VAL A 167 -6.60 -20.18 -6.63
C VAL A 167 -5.88 -18.98 -7.27
N LEU A 168 -4.54 -18.89 -7.13
CA LEU A 168 -3.73 -17.85 -7.78
C LEU A 168 -3.68 -17.98 -9.30
N LEU A 169 -4.09 -19.13 -9.86
CA LEU A 169 -4.23 -19.33 -11.30
C LEU A 169 -5.57 -18.79 -11.85
N ASN A 170 -6.53 -18.48 -10.97
CA ASN A 170 -7.82 -17.94 -11.37
C ASN A 170 -7.69 -16.48 -11.83
N ARG A 171 -8.23 -16.18 -13.02
CA ARG A 171 -8.19 -14.85 -13.65
C ARG A 171 -9.57 -14.18 -13.74
N VAL A 172 -10.61 -14.80 -13.17
CA VAL A 172 -11.97 -14.26 -13.20
C VAL A 172 -12.12 -13.22 -12.11
N GLN A 173 -12.35 -11.97 -12.50
CA GLN A 173 -12.74 -10.92 -11.57
C GLN A 173 -14.22 -11.09 -11.22
N VAL A 174 -14.49 -11.48 -9.97
CA VAL A 174 -15.86 -11.74 -9.49
C VAL A 174 -16.51 -10.45 -8.97
N ASP A 175 -15.73 -9.57 -8.35
CA ASP A 175 -16.24 -8.34 -7.75
C ASP A 175 -16.00 -7.12 -8.65
N ARG A 176 -17.11 -6.56 -9.15
CA ARG A 176 -17.13 -5.27 -9.85
C ARG A 176 -17.72 -4.23 -8.91
N VAL A 177 -16.87 -3.36 -8.39
CA VAL A 177 -17.27 -2.17 -7.63
C VAL A 177 -16.78 -0.94 -8.35
N PHE A 178 -17.55 0.14 -8.28
CA PHE A 178 -17.05 1.46 -8.64
C PHE A 178 -16.09 1.93 -7.55
N TYR A 179 -15.04 2.66 -7.92
CA TYR A 179 -14.12 3.18 -6.93
C TYR A 179 -13.41 4.45 -7.41
N LYS A 180 -12.97 5.25 -6.44
CA LYS A 180 -12.06 6.38 -6.63
C LYS A 180 -10.89 6.23 -5.67
N THR A 181 -9.67 6.30 -6.22
CA THR A 181 -8.44 6.23 -5.44
C THR A 181 -7.66 7.53 -5.49
N LYS A 182 -7.00 7.85 -4.37
CA LYS A 182 -5.97 8.90 -4.24
C LYS A 182 -4.83 8.39 -3.38
N SER A 183 -3.69 9.07 -3.41
CA SER A 183 -2.52 8.67 -2.63
C SER A 183 -1.73 9.86 -2.13
N ASP A 184 -1.12 9.72 -0.97
CA ASP A 184 -0.16 10.68 -0.41
C ASP A 184 1.10 9.98 0.06
N TYR A 185 2.17 10.74 0.20
CA TYR A 185 3.35 10.36 0.96
C TYR A 185 3.49 11.25 2.18
N TYR A 186 3.98 10.68 3.27
CA TYR A 186 4.17 11.37 4.54
C TYR A 186 5.65 11.35 4.92
N LYS A 187 6.25 12.53 5.04
CA LYS A 187 7.64 12.72 5.44
C LYS A 187 7.81 13.03 6.92
N ALA A 188 6.72 13.42 7.58
CA ALA A 188 6.65 13.67 9.01
C ALA A 188 5.49 12.90 9.64
N VAL A 189 5.54 12.71 10.96
CA VAL A 189 4.48 12.06 11.72
C VAL A 189 3.25 12.99 11.74
N ILE A 190 2.09 12.47 11.36
CA ILE A 190 0.80 13.14 11.51
C ILE A 190 0.56 13.33 13.02
N PRO A 191 0.38 14.57 13.51
CA PRO A 191 0.06 14.81 14.91
C PRO A 191 -1.27 14.16 15.28
N LYS A 192 -1.50 13.88 16.57
CA LYS A 192 -2.75 13.24 17.03
C LYS A 192 -4.00 13.98 16.55
N GLN A 193 -4.00 15.31 16.58
CA GLN A 193 -5.09 16.13 16.03
C GLN A 193 -5.33 15.91 14.53
N GLY A 194 -4.28 15.65 13.75
CA GLY A 194 -4.41 15.28 12.34
C GLY A 194 -5.00 13.88 12.16
N LEU A 195 -4.67 12.93 13.04
CA LEU A 195 -5.33 11.62 13.06
C LEU A 195 -6.80 11.75 13.46
N GLU A 196 -7.15 12.59 14.43
CA GLU A 196 -8.54 12.87 14.82
C GLU A 196 -9.34 13.48 13.67
N THR A 197 -8.73 14.41 12.92
CA THR A 197 -9.31 14.96 11.69
C THR A 197 -9.58 13.86 10.68
N LEU A 198 -8.61 12.96 10.46
CA LEU A 198 -8.79 11.80 9.58
C LEU A 198 -9.96 10.92 10.05
N TRP A 199 -10.04 10.59 11.34
CA TRP A 199 -11.11 9.75 11.89
C TRP A 199 -12.49 10.34 11.64
N GLN A 200 -12.66 11.64 11.88
CA GLN A 200 -13.92 12.35 11.63
C GLN A 200 -14.33 12.23 10.16
N VAL A 201 -13.40 12.48 9.23
CA VAL A 201 -13.72 12.38 7.79
C VAL A 201 -14.02 10.94 7.38
N LEU A 202 -13.33 9.94 7.94
CA LEU A 202 -13.62 8.53 7.63
C LEU A 202 -15.01 8.11 8.07
N MET A 203 -15.49 8.55 9.23
CA MET A 203 -16.83 8.20 9.73
C MET A 203 -17.97 8.79 8.88
N ASP A 204 -17.70 9.89 8.16
CA ASP A 204 -18.63 10.51 7.22
C ASP A 204 -18.75 9.73 5.89
N ILE A 205 -17.84 8.79 5.61
CA ILE A 205 -17.80 8.03 4.35
C ILE A 205 -18.27 6.59 4.64
N GLU A 206 -19.22 6.10 3.83
CA GLU A 206 -19.85 4.79 4.04
C GLU A 206 -18.87 3.63 3.79
N ASP A 207 -18.40 3.47 2.56
CA ASP A 207 -17.43 2.43 2.18
C ASP A 207 -16.11 3.05 1.73
N ILE A 208 -15.19 3.11 2.67
CA ILE A 208 -13.81 3.51 2.46
C ILE A 208 -12.88 2.57 3.21
N PHE A 209 -11.74 2.27 2.59
CA PHE A 209 -10.59 1.80 3.33
C PHE A 209 -9.36 2.62 2.99
N VAL A 210 -8.63 3.00 4.03
CA VAL A 210 -7.37 3.73 3.92
C VAL A 210 -6.24 2.82 4.37
N GLN A 211 -5.13 2.81 3.63
CA GLN A 211 -3.97 1.99 3.96
C GLN A 211 -2.71 2.84 4.07
N PHE A 212 -2.03 2.78 5.22
CA PHE A 212 -0.70 3.34 5.40
C PHE A 212 0.33 2.21 5.34
N ASN A 213 1.24 2.30 4.37
CA ASN A 213 2.27 1.30 4.11
C ASN A 213 3.65 1.88 4.45
N PRO A 214 4.39 1.28 5.40
CA PRO A 214 5.64 1.84 5.87
C PRO A 214 6.76 1.73 4.84
N TYR A 215 7.53 2.80 4.73
CA TYR A 215 8.77 2.91 3.95
C TYR A 215 9.97 2.57 4.85
N GLY A 216 11.12 3.18 4.61
CA GLY A 216 12.39 2.83 5.24
C GLY A 216 12.93 1.46 4.78
N GLY A 217 14.00 1.02 5.44
CA GLY A 217 14.69 -0.21 5.06
C GLY A 217 15.24 -0.11 3.63
N ARG A 218 15.03 -1.15 2.82
CA ARG A 218 15.51 -1.18 1.44
C ARG A 218 15.00 -0.04 0.55
N MET A 219 13.86 0.56 0.89
CA MET A 219 13.34 1.72 0.14
C MET A 219 14.16 2.99 0.36
N GLU A 220 14.87 3.10 1.47
CA GLU A 220 15.73 4.24 1.82
C GLU A 220 17.17 4.07 1.31
N GLU A 221 17.60 2.83 1.09
CA GLU A 221 18.92 2.50 0.53
C GLU A 221 19.01 2.76 -0.99
N ILE A 222 17.88 2.81 -1.69
CA ILE A 222 17.82 2.98 -3.13
C ILE A 222 17.75 4.48 -3.46
N SER A 223 18.62 4.95 -4.36
CA SER A 223 18.60 6.34 -4.84
C SER A 223 17.27 6.68 -5.52
N GLU A 224 16.80 7.91 -5.34
CA GLU A 224 15.59 8.46 -6.00
C GLU A 224 15.71 8.45 -7.54
N SER A 225 16.93 8.42 -8.08
CA SER A 225 17.20 8.35 -9.52
C SER A 225 17.53 6.96 -10.04
N GLU A 226 17.59 5.93 -9.18
CA GLU A 226 17.95 4.55 -9.59
C GLU A 226 16.96 3.98 -10.62
N THR A 227 15.69 4.36 -10.47
CA THR A 227 14.61 4.02 -11.39
C THR A 227 13.70 5.24 -11.57
N ALA A 228 12.75 5.18 -12.50
CA ALA A 228 11.78 6.25 -12.69
C ALA A 228 10.79 6.43 -11.52
N PHE A 229 10.85 5.57 -10.49
CA PHE A 229 10.13 5.76 -9.24
C PHE A 229 10.99 6.51 -8.22
N ALA A 230 10.65 7.78 -7.97
CA ALA A 230 11.46 8.70 -7.18
C ALA A 230 11.24 8.63 -5.66
N HIS A 231 10.09 8.11 -5.19
CA HIS A 231 9.73 8.22 -3.77
C HIS A 231 10.55 7.24 -2.90
N ARG A 232 11.74 7.62 -2.42
CA ARG A 232 12.66 6.71 -1.70
C ARG A 232 12.89 7.15 -0.25
N GLY A 233 14.11 7.57 0.09
CA GLY A 233 14.47 8.08 1.42
C GLY A 233 13.65 9.31 1.81
N GLY A 234 13.54 9.57 3.11
CA GLY A 234 12.76 10.70 3.64
C GLY A 234 11.24 10.48 3.73
N ASN A 235 10.70 9.44 3.08
CA ASN A 235 9.31 9.05 3.22
C ASN A 235 9.12 8.06 4.39
N LEU A 236 8.23 8.38 5.34
CA LEU A 236 7.87 7.48 6.43
C LEU A 236 6.90 6.39 5.95
N PHE A 237 5.85 6.79 5.23
CA PHE A 237 4.86 5.86 4.68
C PHE A 237 4.11 6.49 3.51
N LYS A 238 3.50 5.61 2.70
CA LYS A 238 2.55 5.99 1.64
C LYS A 238 1.13 5.66 2.09
N ALA A 239 0.21 6.59 1.86
CA ALA A 239 -1.22 6.38 1.99
C ALA A 239 -1.89 6.01 0.66
N LEU A 240 -2.82 5.07 0.72
CA LEU A 240 -3.86 4.87 -0.28
C LEU A 240 -5.20 5.23 0.36
N TYR A 241 -5.96 6.12 -0.27
CA TYR A 241 -7.36 6.35 0.05
C TYR A 241 -8.21 5.73 -1.06
N ARG A 242 -9.03 4.73 -0.72
CA ARG A 242 -9.92 4.10 -1.69
C ARG A 242 -11.35 4.13 -1.18
N ILE A 243 -12.16 4.93 -1.85
CA ILE A 243 -13.61 4.96 -1.67
C ILE A 243 -14.21 4.08 -2.74
N GLN A 244 -15.17 3.23 -2.38
CA GLN A 244 -15.83 2.32 -3.30
C GLN A 244 -17.34 2.34 -3.09
N TRP A 245 -18.09 1.94 -4.11
CA TRP A 245 -19.54 1.84 -4.05
C TRP A 245 -20.08 0.86 -5.10
N SER A 246 -21.28 0.39 -4.84
CA SER A 246 -21.99 -0.64 -5.60
C SER A 246 -23.16 -0.06 -6.41
N GLU A 247 -23.77 -0.90 -7.25
CA GLU A 247 -25.03 -0.56 -7.93
C GLU A 247 -26.15 -0.23 -6.92
N SER A 248 -26.23 -0.96 -5.80
CA SER A 248 -27.20 -0.68 -4.73
C SER A 248 -27.01 0.68 -4.05
N GLU A 249 -25.82 1.26 -4.14
CA GLU A 249 -25.49 2.59 -3.59
C GLU A 249 -25.64 3.71 -4.64
N GLY A 250 -26.31 3.42 -5.76
CA GLY A 250 -26.62 4.37 -6.83
C GLY A 250 -25.70 4.24 -8.06
N GLY A 251 -24.77 3.28 -8.07
CA GLY A 251 -23.96 2.93 -9.24
C GLY A 251 -23.29 4.14 -9.89
N ILE A 252 -23.35 4.21 -11.22
CA ILE A 252 -22.75 5.33 -11.97
C ILE A 252 -23.31 6.71 -11.58
N ASN A 253 -24.59 6.79 -11.18
CA ASN A 253 -25.25 8.06 -10.83
C ASN A 253 -24.71 8.65 -9.51
N ALA A 254 -24.15 7.80 -8.64
CA ALA A 254 -23.54 8.24 -7.38
C ALA A 254 -22.09 8.75 -7.54
N THR A 255 -21.50 8.70 -8.74
CA THR A 255 -20.09 9.04 -8.99
C THR A 255 -19.71 10.41 -8.44
N GLY A 256 -20.50 11.46 -8.71
CA GLY A 256 -20.20 12.82 -8.24
C GLY A 256 -20.08 12.92 -6.72
N ARG A 257 -20.95 12.21 -5.99
CA ARG A 257 -20.95 12.16 -4.52
C ARG A 257 -19.65 11.56 -3.98
N TYR A 258 -19.27 10.38 -4.46
CA TYR A 258 -18.08 9.67 -3.95
C TYR A 258 -16.77 10.33 -4.38
N VAL A 259 -16.73 10.94 -5.58
CA VAL A 259 -15.59 11.75 -6.01
C VAL A 259 -15.42 12.97 -5.11
N GLU A 260 -16.50 13.66 -4.74
CA GLU A 260 -16.42 14.81 -3.84
C GLU A 260 -15.98 14.41 -2.42
N MET A 261 -16.48 13.28 -1.90
CA MET A 261 -15.98 12.71 -0.65
C MET A 261 -14.48 12.41 -0.69
N SER A 262 -13.99 11.88 -1.82
CA SER A 262 -12.57 11.61 -2.03
C SER A 262 -11.73 12.90 -2.00
N ARG A 263 -12.23 13.99 -2.61
CA ARG A 263 -11.60 15.31 -2.58
C ARG A 263 -11.60 15.91 -1.18
N ARG A 264 -12.71 15.83 -0.44
CA ARG A 264 -12.81 16.29 0.95
C ARG A 264 -11.76 15.62 1.84
N LEU A 265 -11.64 14.28 1.76
CA LEU A 265 -10.61 13.55 2.50
C LEU A 265 -9.20 13.95 2.09
N TYR A 266 -8.92 14.02 0.79
CA TYR A 266 -7.60 14.40 0.30
C TYR A 266 -7.20 15.83 0.71
N ASN A 267 -8.15 16.76 0.71
CA ASN A 267 -7.92 18.13 1.17
C ASN A 267 -7.68 18.20 2.68
N ALA A 268 -8.45 17.45 3.47
CA ALA A 268 -8.26 17.37 4.93
C ALA A 268 -6.87 16.86 5.32
N MET A 269 -6.28 15.97 4.51
CA MET A 269 -4.94 15.42 4.75
C MET A 269 -3.79 16.26 4.16
N ALA A 270 -4.09 17.26 3.33
CA ALA A 270 -3.08 18.08 2.65
C ALA A 270 -2.04 18.73 3.58
N PRO A 271 -2.42 19.28 4.75
CA PRO A 271 -1.45 19.92 5.66
C PRO A 271 -0.41 18.96 6.26
N TYR A 272 -0.68 17.65 6.21
CA TYR A 272 0.15 16.62 6.84
C TYR A 272 0.95 15.80 5.82
N ALA A 273 0.54 15.81 4.56
CA ALA A 273 1.21 15.10 3.47
C ALA A 273 2.49 15.84 3.02
N SER A 274 3.26 15.22 2.13
CA SER A 274 4.36 15.90 1.45
C SER A 274 3.84 17.12 0.67
N SER A 275 4.71 18.11 0.50
CA SER A 275 4.41 19.33 -0.24
C SER A 275 5.62 19.76 -1.06
N ASN A 276 5.36 20.51 -2.13
CA ASN A 276 6.38 21.04 -3.04
C ASN A 276 7.36 19.99 -3.61
N PRO A 277 6.88 18.95 -4.33
CA PRO A 277 5.48 18.69 -4.70
C PRO A 277 4.72 17.83 -3.68
N ARG A 278 3.39 17.84 -3.75
CA ARG A 278 2.55 16.83 -3.09
C ARG A 278 2.66 15.52 -3.87
N GLU A 279 3.34 14.55 -3.27
CA GLU A 279 3.76 13.33 -3.96
C GLU A 279 2.58 12.39 -4.17
N ALA A 280 2.46 11.86 -5.38
CA ALA A 280 1.43 10.89 -5.76
C ALA A 280 2.07 9.62 -6.33
N PHE A 281 1.38 8.49 -6.20
CA PHE A 281 1.83 7.22 -6.76
C PHE A 281 1.19 6.94 -8.10
N PHE A 282 2.01 6.84 -9.14
CA PHE A 282 1.58 6.63 -10.51
C PHE A 282 0.59 5.47 -10.71
N ASN A 283 0.80 4.31 -10.06
CA ASN A 283 -0.10 3.16 -10.20
C ASN A 283 -1.46 3.37 -9.52
N TYR A 284 -1.63 4.43 -8.73
CA TYR A 284 -2.92 4.90 -8.24
C TYR A 284 -3.32 6.14 -9.04
N ARG A 285 -3.55 5.93 -10.35
CA ARG A 285 -3.84 6.99 -11.31
C ARG A 285 -4.98 7.88 -10.83
N ASP A 286 -4.72 9.18 -10.84
CA ASP A 286 -5.65 10.20 -10.37
C ASP A 286 -5.61 11.43 -11.28
N LEU A 287 -6.65 11.60 -12.11
CA LEU A 287 -6.75 12.73 -13.03
C LEU A 287 -6.98 14.07 -12.31
N ASP A 288 -7.39 14.07 -11.03
CA ASP A 288 -7.51 15.32 -10.28
C ASP A 288 -6.13 15.95 -9.95
N VAL A 289 -5.03 15.20 -10.06
CA VAL A 289 -3.66 15.75 -9.96
C VAL A 289 -3.34 16.63 -11.18
N GLY A 290 -3.99 16.36 -12.31
CA GLY A 290 -3.82 17.07 -13.57
C GLY A 290 -3.91 16.12 -14.76
N SER A 291 -4.44 16.65 -15.86
CA SER A 291 -4.42 16.01 -17.19
C SER A 291 -4.07 17.06 -18.23
N ASN A 292 -3.29 16.68 -19.23
CA ASN A 292 -3.20 17.51 -20.44
C ASN A 292 -4.53 17.38 -21.19
N GLU A 293 -5.13 18.49 -21.62
CA GLU A 293 -6.40 18.50 -22.40
C GLU A 293 -6.27 17.84 -23.80
N SER A 294 -5.06 17.37 -24.15
CA SER A 294 -4.70 16.83 -25.46
C SER A 294 -4.40 15.33 -25.38
N GLY A 295 -5.39 14.53 -24.97
CA GLY A 295 -5.31 13.06 -24.91
C GLY A 295 -6.48 12.41 -25.61
#